data_AF-R1BNP1-F1
#
_entry.id   AF-R1BNP1-F1
#
_cell.length_a   1.000
_cell.length_b   1.000
_cell.length_c   1.000
_cell.angle_alpha   90.00
_cell.angle_beta   90.00
_cell.angle_gamma   90.00
#
_symmetry.space_group_name_H-M   'P 1'
#
loop_
_entity.id
_entity.type
_entity.pdbx_description
1 polymer ?
#
loop_
_entity_poly.entity_id
_entity_poly.type
_entity_poly.pdbx_seq_one_letter_code
_entity_poly.pdbx_strand_id
1 'polypeptide(L)' 'KTGLAVGMDKGHVLTSRDLKPKPSYRKGKLNKRVAFVREIVREVAGYAPYEKRTMELLKVGKEKRALKVLKNKLG' A
#
# COMPACT_ATOMS: atom_id res chain seq x y z
N LYS A 1 16.03 -20.56 -17.59
CA LYS A 1 16.84 -21.55 -16.83
C LYS A 1 17.92 -22.13 -17.74
N THR A 2 19.11 -22.42 -17.25
CA THR A 2 20.30 -22.84 -18.02
C THR A 2 20.56 -24.35 -18.02
N GLY A 3 19.75 -25.16 -17.34
CA GLY A 3 19.97 -26.61 -17.23
C GLY A 3 21.05 -27.02 -16.22
N LEU A 4 21.77 -26.06 -15.64
CA LEU A 4 22.80 -26.29 -14.62
C LEU A 4 22.17 -26.56 -13.25
N ALA A 5 22.86 -27.31 -12.38
CA ALA A 5 22.40 -27.60 -11.01
C ALA A 5 22.70 -26.46 -10.01
N VAL A 6 23.59 -25.53 -10.35
CA VAL A 6 24.04 -24.38 -9.54
C VAL A 6 24.17 -23.11 -10.39
N GLY A 7 24.16 -21.92 -9.78
CA GLY A 7 24.11 -20.61 -10.48
C GLY A 7 22.76 -19.87 -10.37
N MET A 8 22.68 -18.64 -10.89
CA MET A 8 21.50 -17.76 -10.76
C MET A 8 20.27 -18.28 -11.53
N ASP A 9 20.45 -18.69 -12.79
CA ASP A 9 19.35 -19.21 -13.64
C ASP A 9 19.32 -20.73 -13.73
N LYS A 10 19.78 -21.41 -12.68
CA LYS A 10 19.86 -22.87 -12.62
C LYS A 10 18.50 -23.58 -12.71
N GLY A 11 18.56 -24.87 -13.02
CA GLY A 11 17.43 -25.79 -13.06
C GLY A 11 17.05 -26.23 -14.47
N HIS A 12 16.16 -27.22 -14.55
CA HIS A 12 15.73 -27.82 -15.80
C HIS A 12 15.04 -26.80 -16.73
N VAL A 13 15.41 -26.82 -18.01
CA VAL A 13 14.84 -25.95 -19.03
C VAL A 13 13.42 -26.43 -19.33
N LEU A 14 12.43 -25.67 -18.88
CA LEU A 14 11.01 -25.93 -19.11
C LEU A 14 10.40 -24.77 -19.90
N THR A 15 9.40 -25.07 -20.73
CA THR A 15 8.56 -24.03 -21.34
C THR A 15 7.58 -23.50 -20.29
N SER A 16 7.70 -22.21 -19.96
CA SER A 16 6.79 -21.56 -19.01
C SER A 16 5.41 -21.40 -19.64
N ARG A 17 4.35 -21.63 -18.85
CA ARG A 17 2.96 -21.36 -19.23
C ARG A 17 2.46 -20.20 -18.39
N ASP A 18 1.89 -19.19 -19.05
CA ASP A 18 1.27 -18.08 -18.33
C ASP A 18 -0.07 -18.51 -17.76
N LEU A 19 -0.14 -18.56 -16.42
CA LEU A 19 -1.35 -18.89 -15.69
C LEU A 19 -2.19 -17.63 -15.46
N LYS A 20 -3.51 -17.76 -15.56
CA LYS A 20 -4.42 -16.68 -15.17
C LYS A 20 -4.22 -16.32 -13.68
N PRO A 21 -4.12 -15.04 -13.31
CA PRO A 21 -3.96 -14.64 -11.92
C PRO A 21 -5.16 -15.08 -11.08
N LYS A 22 -4.87 -15.62 -9.89
CA LYS A 22 -5.89 -16.07 -8.95
C LYS A 22 -6.69 -14.89 -8.39
N PRO A 23 -8.01 -15.04 -8.15
CA PRO A 23 -8.82 -13.98 -7.52
C PRO A 23 -8.29 -13.54 -6.15
N SER A 24 -7.65 -14.43 -5.39
CA SER A 24 -7.04 -14.12 -4.09
C SER A 24 -5.97 -13.02 -4.15
N TYR A 25 -5.26 -12.89 -5.28
CA TYR A 25 -4.27 -11.83 -5.50
C TYR A 25 -4.90 -10.44 -5.64
N ARG A 26 -6.21 -10.34 -5.84
CA ARG A 26 -6.93 -9.05 -5.95
C ARG A 26 -7.34 -8.49 -4.58
N LYS A 27 -7.08 -9.21 -3.48
CA LYS A 27 -7.39 -8.74 -2.13
C LYS A 27 -6.63 -7.45 -1.84
N GLY A 28 -7.34 -6.43 -1.35
CA GLY A 28 -6.77 -5.10 -1.07
C GLY A 28 -6.91 -4.08 -2.21
N LYS A 29 -7.31 -4.50 -3.42
CA LYS A 29 -7.58 -3.55 -4.51
C LYS A 29 -8.79 -2.66 -4.18
N LEU A 30 -8.63 -1.36 -4.36
CA LEU A 30 -9.71 -0.40 -4.17
C LEU A 30 -10.76 -0.55 -5.28
N ASN A 31 -12.03 -0.75 -4.90
CA ASN A 31 -13.16 -0.78 -5.81
C ASN A 31 -13.84 0.60 -5.87
N LYS A 32 -14.40 1.00 -7.03
CA LYS A 32 -15.07 2.30 -7.24
C LYS A 32 -16.17 2.56 -6.19
N ARG A 33 -17.01 1.56 -5.92
CA ARG A 33 -18.05 1.64 -4.87
C ARG A 33 -17.45 1.91 -3.49
N VAL A 34 -16.38 1.21 -3.13
CA VAL A 34 -15.75 1.34 -1.80
C VAL A 34 -15.03 2.68 -1.68
N ALA A 35 -14.42 3.17 -2.75
CA ALA A 35 -13.81 4.51 -2.78
C ALA A 35 -14.85 5.59 -2.49
N PHE A 36 -15.98 5.56 -3.20
CA PHE A 36 -17.10 6.49 -3.03
C PHE A 36 -17.66 6.47 -1.60
N VAL A 37 -17.91 5.28 -1.05
CA VAL A 37 -18.39 5.16 0.34
C VAL A 37 -17.37 5.71 1.34
N ARG A 38 -16.08 5.45 1.16
CA ARG A 38 -15.02 5.96 2.05
C ARG A 38 -14.89 7.49 1.99
N GLU A 39 -15.12 8.07 0.82
CA GLU A 39 -15.12 9.53 0.63
C GLU A 39 -16.27 10.18 1.39
N ILE A 40 -17.50 9.67 1.24
CA ILE A 40 -18.68 10.15 1.99
C ILE A 40 -18.44 10.05 3.50
N VAL A 41 -17.94 8.91 3.98
CA VAL A 41 -17.67 8.72 5.42
C VAL A 41 -16.63 9.72 5.91
N ARG A 42 -15.60 10.01 5.12
CA ARG A 42 -14.56 10.99 5.49
C ARG A 42 -15.10 12.41 5.52
N GLU A 43 -16.01 12.76 4.61
CA GLU A 43 -16.68 14.06 4.60
C GLU A 43 -17.57 14.25 5.84
N VAL A 44 -18.37 13.24 6.19
CA VAL A 44 -19.31 13.29 7.31
C VAL A 44 -18.60 13.21 8.67
N ALA A 45 -17.68 12.27 8.85
CA ALA A 45 -17.01 12.04 10.13
C ALA A 45 -15.81 12.98 10.36
N GLY A 46 -15.24 13.51 9.28
CA GLY A 46 -14.05 14.37 9.33
C GLY A 46 -12.77 13.64 9.71
N TYR A 47 -11.79 14.42 10.19
CA TYR A 47 -10.46 13.94 10.57
C TYR A 47 -10.31 13.75 12.08
N ALA A 48 -9.53 12.75 12.47
CA ALA A 48 -9.17 12.55 13.86
C ALA A 48 -8.23 13.66 14.38
N PRO A 49 -8.16 13.91 15.70
CA PRO A 49 -7.35 14.99 16.26
C PRO A 49 -5.85 14.92 15.89
N TYR A 50 -5.29 13.71 15.80
CA TYR A 50 -3.89 13.51 15.40
C TYR A 50 -3.65 13.79 13.92
N GLU A 51 -4.64 13.56 13.05
CA GLU A 51 -4.58 13.85 11.62
C GLU A 51 -4.63 15.37 11.40
N LYS A 52 -5.52 16.08 12.11
CA LYS A 52 -5.60 17.56 12.11
C LYS A 52 -4.27 18.20 12.49
N ARG A 53 -3.69 17.77 13.62
CA ARG A 53 -2.37 18.27 14.08
C ARG A 53 -1.25 17.98 13.08
N THR A 54 -1.32 16.84 12.39
CA THR A 54 -0.31 16.49 11.37
C THR A 54 -0.47 17.36 10.13
N MET A 55 -1.70 17.62 9.67
CA MET A 55 -1.98 18.55 8.59
C MET A 55 -1.47 19.97 8.91
N GLU A 56 -1.64 20.44 10.14
CA GLU A 56 -1.08 21.74 10.59
C GLU A 56 0.45 21.76 10.51
N LEU A 57 1.13 20.70 10.98
CA LEU A 57 2.59 20.60 10.88
C LEU A 57 3.08 20.59 9.43
N LEU A 58 2.33 19.96 8.52
CA LEU A 58 2.63 19.95 7.09
C LEU A 58 2.41 21.33 6.45
N LYS A 59 1.37 22.07 6.84
CA LYS A 59 1.16 23.47 6.38
C LYS A 59 2.32 24.39 6.74
N VAL A 60 2.97 24.16 7.89
CA VAL A 60 4.14 24.93 8.36
C VAL A 60 5.47 24.40 7.75
N GLY A 61 5.42 23.36 6.91
CA GLY A 61 6.62 22.77 6.29
C GLY A 61 7.48 21.92 7.23
N LYS A 62 6.95 21.48 8.38
CA LYS A 62 7.68 20.68 9.38
C LYS A 62 7.48 19.17 9.17
N GLU A 63 7.85 18.66 8.00
CA GLU A 63 7.61 17.27 7.58
C GLU A 63 8.28 16.23 8.51
N LYS A 64 9.54 16.44 8.91
CA LYS A 64 10.25 15.54 9.84
C LYS A 64 9.54 15.41 11.18
N ARG A 65 8.95 16.50 11.68
CA ARG A 65 8.17 16.51 12.92
C ARG A 65 6.82 15.83 12.72
N ALA A 66 6.15 16.06 11.58
CA ALA A 66 4.92 15.38 11.21
C ALA A 66 5.11 13.85 11.18
N LEU A 67 6.17 13.36 10.52
CA LEU A 67 6.51 11.94 10.49
C LEU A 67 6.80 11.36 11.88
N LYS A 68 7.53 12.09 12.74
CA LYS A 68 7.78 11.64 14.13
C LYS A 68 6.48 11.49 14.92
N VAL A 69 5.53 12.39 14.71
CA VAL A 69 4.21 12.34 15.36
C VAL A 69 3.39 11.17 14.84
N LEU A 70 3.33 10.98 13.52
CA LEU A 70 2.60 9.87 12.90
C LEU A 70 3.16 8.51 13.33
N LYS A 71 4.49 8.33 13.32
CA LYS A 71 5.14 7.11 13.79
C LYS A 71 4.78 6.78 15.24
N ASN A 72 4.83 7.77 16.13
CA ASN A 72 4.46 7.56 17.53
C ASN A 72 2.96 7.26 17.76
N LYS A 73 2.08 7.57 16.79
CA LYS A 73 0.63 7.37 16.90
C LYS A 73 0.11 6.13 16.19
N LEU A 74 0.68 5.79 15.04
CA LEU A 74 0.22 4.70 14.17
C LEU A 74 1.07 3.43 14.30
N GLY A 75 2.28 3.53 14.85
CA GLY A 75 3.27 2.45 14.92
C GLY A 75 4.26 2.52 13.77
#